data_AF-A0A5N0EJ23-F1
#
_entry.id   AF-A0A5N0EJ23-F1
#
_cell.length_a   1.000
_cell.length_b   1.000
_cell.length_c   1.000
_cell.angle_alpha   90.00
_cell.angle_beta   90.00
_cell.angle_gamma   90.00
#
_symmetry.space_group_name_H-M   'P 1'
#
loop_
_entity.id
_entity.type
_entity.pdbx_description
1 polymer ?
#
loop_
_entity_poly.entity_id
_entity_poly.type
_entity_poly.pdbx_seq_one_letter_code
_entity_poly.pdbx_strand_id
1 'polypeptide(L)'
;MSRRSEPVRPLAARRRRVAAVAVAGTGLLGASFAAEPDSARFYRLTLATAAAWTLGGRTARIEDTEPQRPVLGPVLIGAATFAGFYGCGLIARRIPFLRKAITGVLSYAEQGPTPQVLLITLANGAAEEIFFRGSVYSVAGKHPVLVSTGIYACTTAATRNPALVLASVLMGTLFGLQRHATGGIQAPLLTHLTWSALILHYLPRMFRD
;
A
#
# COMPACT_ATOMS: atom_id res chain seq x y z
N MET A 1 33.01 -20.64 -18.25
CA MET A 1 32.02 -19.88 -17.43
C MET A 1 31.53 -18.68 -18.23
N SER A 2 30.37 -18.80 -18.91
CA SER A 2 29.79 -17.70 -19.69
C SER A 2 28.70 -17.01 -18.86
N ARG A 3 28.94 -15.74 -18.48
CA ARG A 3 27.87 -14.86 -17.98
C ARG A 3 26.93 -14.60 -19.16
N ARG A 4 25.79 -15.29 -19.21
CA ARG A 4 24.66 -14.88 -20.07
C ARG A 4 24.22 -13.51 -19.61
N SER A 5 24.60 -12.48 -20.35
CA SER A 5 23.99 -11.16 -20.32
C SER A 5 22.50 -11.33 -20.62
N GLU A 6 21.63 -11.11 -19.63
CA GLU A 6 20.21 -10.98 -19.90
C GLU A 6 20.00 -9.91 -20.98
N PRO A 7 19.12 -10.14 -21.98
CA PRO A 7 18.93 -9.18 -23.04
C PRO A 7 18.37 -7.86 -22.44
N VAL A 8 18.99 -6.73 -22.76
CA VAL A 8 18.63 -5.39 -22.24
C VAL A 8 17.19 -4.97 -22.63
N ARG A 9 16.62 -5.57 -23.68
CA ARG A 9 15.27 -5.29 -24.21
C ARG A 9 14.12 -5.75 -23.27
N PRO A 10 14.11 -6.95 -22.69
CA PRO A 10 13.08 -7.39 -21.73
C PRO A 10 12.92 -6.47 -20.51
N LEU A 11 14.00 -6.00 -19.91
CA LEU A 11 13.92 -5.14 -18.71
C LEU A 11 13.34 -3.76 -19.02
N ALA A 12 13.73 -3.13 -20.13
CA ALA A 12 13.19 -1.85 -20.54
C ALA A 12 11.69 -1.93 -20.85
N ALA A 13 11.25 -2.99 -21.55
CA ALA A 13 9.83 -3.24 -21.80
C ALA A 13 9.04 -3.46 -20.50
N ARG A 14 9.63 -4.21 -19.54
CA ARG A 14 9.04 -4.44 -18.22
C ARG A 14 8.91 -3.14 -17.42
N ARG A 15 9.96 -2.30 -17.40
CA ARG A 15 9.92 -0.96 -16.77
C ARG A 15 8.83 -0.08 -17.35
N ARG A 16 8.70 -0.01 -18.68
CA ARG A 16 7.63 0.75 -19.34
C ARG A 16 6.25 0.27 -18.95
N ARG A 17 6.03 -1.05 -18.89
CA ARG A 17 4.75 -1.63 -18.46
C ARG A 17 4.45 -1.29 -17.00
N VAL A 18 5.42 -1.44 -16.11
CA VAL A 18 5.28 -1.08 -14.68
C VAL A 18 4.98 0.42 -14.54
N ALA A 19 5.68 1.29 -15.26
CA ALA A 19 5.41 2.73 -15.24
C ALA A 19 4.00 3.07 -15.77
N ALA A 20 3.56 2.43 -16.86
CA ALA A 20 2.21 2.64 -17.40
C ALA A 20 1.13 2.22 -16.40
N VAL A 21 1.28 1.07 -15.74
CA VAL A 21 0.36 0.65 -14.68
C VAL A 21 0.42 1.60 -13.49
N ALA A 22 1.60 2.04 -13.07
CA ALA A 22 1.78 3.01 -11.97
C ALA A 22 1.01 4.31 -12.26
N VAL A 23 1.12 4.86 -13.46
CA VAL A 23 0.39 6.07 -13.87
C VAL A 23 -1.12 5.82 -13.89
N ALA A 24 -1.57 4.75 -14.53
CA ALA A 24 -3.00 4.43 -14.64
C ALA A 24 -3.65 4.20 -13.27
N GLY A 25 -3.03 3.37 -12.42
CA GLY A 25 -3.53 3.10 -11.07
C GLY A 25 -3.43 4.33 -10.15
N THR A 26 -2.45 5.21 -10.34
CA THR A 26 -2.40 6.51 -9.62
C THR A 26 -3.61 7.38 -9.98
N GLY A 27 -3.99 7.43 -11.26
CA GLY A 27 -5.19 8.13 -11.71
C GLY A 27 -6.47 7.53 -11.11
N LEU A 28 -6.58 6.20 -11.10
CA LEU A 28 -7.73 5.50 -10.50
C LEU A 28 -7.83 5.74 -8.99
N LEU A 29 -6.71 5.69 -8.27
CA LEU A 29 -6.63 5.97 -6.84
C LEU A 29 -7.02 7.44 -6.54
N GLY A 30 -6.49 8.40 -7.30
CA GLY A 30 -6.87 9.80 -7.13
C GLY A 30 -8.34 10.05 -7.43
N ALA A 31 -8.91 9.32 -8.40
CA ALA A 31 -10.32 9.39 -8.73
C ALA A 31 -11.21 8.73 -7.66
N SER A 32 -10.78 7.64 -7.02
CA SER A 32 -11.55 7.00 -5.95
C SER A 32 -11.67 7.89 -4.72
N PHE A 33 -10.58 8.56 -4.33
CA PHE A 33 -10.55 9.55 -3.24
C PHE A 33 -11.20 10.91 -3.60
N ALA A 34 -11.55 11.13 -4.86
CA ALA A 34 -12.37 12.26 -5.29
C ALA A 34 -13.86 11.88 -5.38
N ALA A 35 -14.20 10.60 -5.29
CA ALA A 35 -15.59 10.14 -5.27
C ALA A 35 -16.18 10.28 -3.86
N GLU A 36 -17.49 10.43 -3.82
CA GLU A 36 -18.25 10.46 -2.56
C GLU A 36 -18.09 9.14 -1.81
N PRO A 37 -17.80 9.17 -0.49
CA PRO A 37 -17.74 7.97 0.34
C PRO A 37 -19.02 7.14 0.23
N ASP A 38 -18.89 5.82 0.35
CA ASP A 38 -19.99 4.84 0.21
C ASP A 38 -20.79 4.89 -1.13
N SER A 39 -20.30 5.60 -2.13
CA SER A 39 -20.94 5.62 -3.45
C SER A 39 -20.56 4.41 -4.32
N ALA A 40 -21.45 4.00 -5.22
CA ALA A 40 -21.13 2.98 -6.24
C ALA A 40 -19.92 3.37 -7.11
N ARG A 41 -19.69 4.68 -7.31
CA ARG A 41 -18.52 5.20 -8.02
C ARG A 41 -17.23 4.91 -7.23
N PHE A 42 -17.22 5.19 -5.93
CA PHE A 42 -16.09 4.88 -5.05
C PHE A 42 -15.76 3.39 -5.12
N TYR A 43 -16.73 2.50 -4.90
CA TYR A 43 -16.49 1.06 -4.92
C TYR A 43 -15.93 0.57 -6.26
N ARG A 44 -16.49 1.01 -7.40
CA ARG A 44 -15.97 0.64 -8.72
C ARG A 44 -14.54 1.12 -8.95
N LEU A 45 -14.21 2.36 -8.58
CA LEU A 45 -12.88 2.92 -8.77
C LEU A 45 -11.85 2.24 -7.87
N THR A 46 -12.21 1.94 -6.62
CA THR A 46 -11.33 1.28 -5.66
C THR A 46 -11.10 -0.19 -6.04
N LEU A 47 -12.11 -0.88 -6.57
CA LEU A 47 -11.93 -2.22 -7.16
C LEU A 47 -11.08 -2.19 -8.44
N ALA A 48 -11.30 -1.21 -9.32
CA ALA A 48 -10.48 -1.03 -10.53
C ALA A 48 -9.02 -0.75 -10.19
N THR A 49 -8.77 0.03 -9.14
CA THR A 49 -7.43 0.31 -8.60
C THR A 49 -6.76 -0.99 -8.13
N ALA A 50 -7.44 -1.78 -7.29
CA ALA A 50 -6.94 -3.08 -6.86
C ALA A 50 -6.67 -4.05 -8.02
N ALA A 51 -7.55 -4.06 -9.03
CA ALA A 51 -7.37 -4.88 -10.23
C ALA A 51 -6.14 -4.43 -11.04
N ALA A 52 -5.95 -3.12 -11.24
CA ALA A 52 -4.79 -2.58 -11.95
C ALA A 52 -3.47 -2.96 -11.26
N TRP A 53 -3.40 -2.81 -9.95
CA TRP A 53 -2.25 -3.22 -9.14
C TRP A 53 -1.98 -4.72 -9.22
N THR A 54 -3.02 -5.54 -9.01
CA THR A 54 -2.90 -6.99 -9.07
C THR A 54 -2.40 -7.45 -10.43
N LEU A 55 -3.00 -6.97 -11.52
CA LEU A 55 -2.60 -7.31 -12.89
C LEU A 55 -1.18 -6.83 -13.22
N GLY A 56 -0.81 -5.62 -12.78
CA GLY A 56 0.55 -5.11 -12.93
C GLY A 56 1.60 -5.90 -12.15
N GLY A 57 1.21 -6.45 -11.00
CA GLY A 57 2.05 -7.25 -10.11
C GLY A 57 2.39 -8.65 -10.62
N ARG A 58 1.56 -9.22 -11.50
CA ARG A 58 1.79 -10.57 -12.10
C ARG A 58 3.08 -10.66 -12.93
N THR A 59 3.72 -9.53 -13.20
CA THR A 59 4.99 -9.48 -13.95
C THR A 59 6.22 -9.66 -13.07
N ALA A 60 6.07 -9.73 -11.74
CA ALA A 60 7.17 -9.91 -10.81
C ALA A 60 7.53 -11.38 -10.60
N ARG A 61 8.82 -11.70 -10.70
CA ARG A 61 9.36 -12.96 -10.18
C ARG A 61 9.55 -12.77 -8.67
N ILE A 62 8.74 -13.46 -7.88
CA ILE A 62 8.86 -13.47 -6.42
C ILE A 62 9.74 -14.67 -6.09
N GLU A 63 10.97 -14.41 -5.64
CA GLU A 63 11.88 -15.45 -5.19
C GLU A 63 11.58 -15.69 -3.71
N ASP A 64 10.85 -16.78 -3.42
CA ASP A 64 10.62 -17.24 -2.05
C ASP A 64 11.88 -17.96 -1.58
N THR A 65 12.80 -17.20 -0.98
CA THR A 65 14.12 -17.73 -0.55
C THR A 65 14.08 -18.35 0.85
N GLU A 66 13.02 -18.10 1.63
CA GLU A 66 12.85 -18.57 3.00
C GLU A 66 12.08 -19.91 3.05
N PRO A 67 12.70 -21.01 3.55
CA PRO A 67 12.04 -22.31 3.71
C PRO A 67 10.92 -22.29 4.77
N GLN A 68 11.00 -21.38 5.74
CA GLN A 68 9.97 -21.14 6.73
C GLN A 68 9.27 -19.82 6.41
N ARG A 69 7.94 -19.83 6.44
CA ARG A 69 7.10 -18.66 6.17
C ARG A 69 6.61 -18.06 7.49
N PRO A 70 7.42 -17.29 8.23
CA PRO A 70 7.02 -16.78 9.54
C PRO A 70 5.81 -15.85 9.39
N VAL A 71 4.66 -16.27 9.91
CA VAL A 71 3.42 -15.49 9.91
C VAL A 71 3.36 -14.57 11.11
N LEU A 72 3.80 -15.06 12.28
CA LEU A 72 3.65 -14.33 13.54
C LEU A 72 4.45 -13.01 13.57
N GLY A 73 5.71 -13.02 13.11
CA GLY A 73 6.56 -11.83 13.10
C GLY A 73 5.94 -10.64 12.35
N PRO A 74 5.59 -10.79 11.06
CA PRO A 74 4.90 -9.76 10.29
C PRO A 74 3.59 -9.26 10.92
N VAL A 75 2.77 -10.16 11.48
CA VAL A 75 1.53 -9.78 12.17
C VAL A 75 1.82 -8.92 13.40
N LEU A 76 2.80 -9.31 14.22
CA LEU A 76 3.23 -8.53 15.39
C LEU A 76 3.79 -7.16 14.99
N ILE A 77 4.57 -7.08 13.91
CA ILE A 77 5.07 -5.81 13.37
C ILE A 77 3.90 -4.93 12.90
N GLY A 78 2.91 -5.51 12.23
CA GLY A 78 1.70 -4.80 11.80
C GLY A 78 0.94 -4.21 13.00
N ALA A 79 0.75 -5.01 14.05
CA ALA A 79 0.11 -4.58 15.29
C ALA A 79 0.92 -3.49 16.04
N ALA A 80 2.24 -3.66 16.14
CA ALA A 80 3.13 -2.68 16.78
C ALA A 80 3.14 -1.34 16.02
N THR A 81 3.20 -1.40 14.69
CA THR A 81 3.15 -0.21 13.85
C THR A 81 1.79 0.48 13.96
N PHE A 82 0.70 -0.29 14.03
CA PHE A 82 -0.62 0.26 14.34
C PHE A 82 -0.62 0.98 15.69
N ALA A 83 -0.08 0.38 16.75
CA ALA A 83 -0.03 1.00 18.07
C ALA A 83 0.75 2.33 18.04
N GLY A 84 1.86 2.39 17.30
CA GLY A 84 2.60 3.64 17.07
C GLY A 84 1.75 4.71 16.36
N PHE A 85 1.07 4.34 15.27
CA PHE A 85 0.16 5.24 14.55
C PHE A 85 -1.04 5.69 15.40
N TYR A 86 -1.57 4.79 16.23
CA TYR A 86 -2.64 5.08 17.18
C TYR A 86 -2.16 6.11 18.21
N GLY A 87 -0.96 5.93 18.77
CA GLY A 87 -0.32 6.91 19.66
C GLY A 87 -0.14 8.27 18.98
N CYS A 88 0.38 8.31 17.76
CA CYS A 88 0.47 9.53 16.96
C CYS A 88 -0.91 10.17 16.71
N GLY A 89 -1.95 9.36 16.49
CA GLY A 89 -3.34 9.80 16.33
C GLY A 89 -3.90 10.52 17.56
N LEU A 90 -3.52 10.11 18.77
CA LEU A 90 -3.89 10.77 20.03
C LEU A 90 -3.32 12.19 20.15
N ILE A 91 -2.16 12.44 19.54
CA ILE A 91 -1.56 13.77 19.46
C ILE A 91 -2.17 14.54 18.29
N ALA A 92 -2.25 13.91 17.12
CA ALA A 92 -2.72 14.52 15.87
C ALA A 92 -4.17 15.05 15.96
N ARG A 93 -5.05 14.41 16.75
CA ARG A 93 -6.42 14.92 17.01
C ARG A 93 -6.46 16.32 17.60
N ARG A 94 -5.39 16.75 18.29
CA ARG A 94 -5.29 18.08 18.93
C ARG A 94 -4.84 19.16 17.95
N ILE A 95 -4.34 18.77 16.77
CA ILE A 95 -3.82 19.66 15.75
C ILE A 95 -4.86 19.77 14.62
N PRO A 96 -5.54 20.93 14.43
CA PRO A 96 -6.70 21.03 13.53
C PRO A 96 -6.42 20.56 12.09
N PHE A 97 -5.23 20.91 11.57
CA PHE A 97 -4.81 20.50 10.23
C PHE A 97 -4.70 18.97 10.09
N LEU A 98 -4.03 18.30 11.04
CA LEU A 98 -3.87 16.85 11.01
C LEU A 98 -5.17 16.12 11.30
N ARG A 99 -5.97 16.64 12.25
CA ARG A 99 -7.31 16.14 12.53
C ARG A 99 -8.15 16.12 11.25
N LYS A 100 -8.21 17.23 10.51
CA LYS A 100 -8.96 17.33 9.25
C LYS A 100 -8.46 16.34 8.19
N ALA A 101 -7.15 16.19 8.05
CA ALA A 101 -6.57 15.24 7.11
C ALA A 101 -6.94 13.79 7.47
N ILE A 102 -6.84 13.42 8.75
CA ILE A 102 -7.14 12.06 9.23
C ILE A 102 -8.65 11.78 9.14
N THR A 103 -9.51 12.67 9.65
CA THR A 103 -10.97 12.45 9.57
C THR A 103 -11.47 12.42 8.12
N GLY A 104 -10.83 13.15 7.22
CA GLY A 104 -11.14 13.12 5.79
C GLY A 104 -10.93 11.75 5.12
N VAL A 105 -9.97 10.94 5.58
CA VAL A 105 -9.83 9.54 5.11
C VAL A 105 -10.73 8.59 5.91
N LEU A 106 -10.89 8.82 7.21
CA LEU A 106 -11.72 7.95 8.05
C LEU A 106 -13.21 8.01 7.68
N SER A 107 -13.68 9.09 7.06
CA SER A 107 -15.06 9.18 6.54
C SER A 107 -15.42 8.03 5.58
N TYR A 108 -14.46 7.53 4.78
CA TYR A 108 -14.64 6.36 3.91
C TYR A 108 -14.85 5.07 4.70
N ALA A 109 -14.32 5.00 5.92
CA ALA A 109 -14.50 3.87 6.82
C ALA A 109 -15.82 3.90 7.58
N GLU A 110 -16.34 5.10 7.87
CA GLU A 110 -17.52 5.29 8.72
C GLU A 110 -18.84 5.17 7.96
N GLN A 111 -18.86 5.51 6.67
CA GLN A 111 -20.09 5.63 5.91
C GLN A 111 -20.53 4.32 5.23
N GLY A 112 -19.65 3.33 5.07
CA GLY A 112 -19.97 2.07 4.38
C GLY A 112 -20.25 0.88 5.29
N PRO A 113 -20.93 -0.18 4.80
CA PRO A 113 -21.13 -1.42 5.54
C PRO A 113 -19.78 -2.03 5.93
N THR A 114 -19.59 -2.24 7.25
CA THR A 114 -18.31 -2.63 7.84
C THR A 114 -17.61 -3.80 7.13
N PRO A 115 -18.31 -4.88 6.68
CA PRO A 115 -17.67 -5.98 5.98
C PRO A 115 -17.19 -5.63 4.56
N GLN A 116 -17.93 -4.80 3.82
CA GLN A 116 -17.60 -4.44 2.44
C GLN A 116 -16.40 -3.51 2.38
N VAL A 117 -16.39 -2.49 3.24
CA VAL A 117 -15.25 -1.58 3.40
C VAL A 117 -14.02 -2.36 3.83
N LEU A 118 -14.14 -3.24 4.82
CA LEU A 118 -13.03 -4.10 5.26
C LEU A 118 -12.48 -4.94 4.10
N LEU A 119 -13.34 -5.63 3.37
CA LEU A 119 -12.93 -6.46 2.24
C LEU A 119 -12.16 -5.65 1.19
N ILE A 120 -12.67 -4.47 0.84
CA ILE A 120 -12.06 -3.62 -0.18
C ILE A 120 -10.75 -3.00 0.31
N THR A 121 -10.67 -2.59 1.57
CA THR A 121 -9.43 -2.11 2.21
C THR A 121 -8.36 -3.21 2.21
N LEU A 122 -8.70 -4.43 2.61
CA LEU A 122 -7.77 -5.55 2.60
C LEU A 122 -7.37 -5.94 1.17
N ALA A 123 -8.30 -5.97 0.23
CA ALA A 123 -8.02 -6.25 -1.17
C ALA A 123 -7.07 -5.20 -1.78
N ASN A 124 -7.26 -3.92 -1.47
CA ASN A 124 -6.37 -2.86 -1.92
C ASN A 124 -4.99 -2.97 -1.28
N GLY A 125 -4.89 -3.17 0.04
CA GLY A 125 -3.62 -3.38 0.71
C GLY A 125 -2.84 -4.56 0.12
N ALA A 126 -3.52 -5.67 -0.17
CA ALA A 126 -2.90 -6.80 -0.85
C ALA A 126 -2.42 -6.47 -2.26
N ALA A 127 -3.27 -5.81 -3.05
CA ALA A 127 -2.95 -5.43 -4.41
C ALA A 127 -1.77 -4.44 -4.48
N GLU A 128 -1.69 -3.49 -3.54
CA GLU A 128 -0.57 -2.57 -3.38
C GLU A 128 0.74 -3.32 -3.16
N GLU A 129 0.80 -4.29 -2.25
CA GLU A 129 2.04 -5.05 -2.02
C GLU A 129 2.43 -5.91 -3.24
N ILE A 130 1.45 -6.50 -3.92
CA ILE A 130 1.65 -7.22 -5.19
C ILE A 130 2.30 -6.32 -6.24
N PHE A 131 1.86 -5.06 -6.35
CA PHE A 131 2.40 -4.14 -7.35
C PHE A 131 3.69 -3.45 -6.92
N PHE A 132 3.69 -2.76 -5.78
CA PHE A 132 4.81 -1.92 -5.34
C PHE A 132 5.98 -2.77 -4.84
N ARG A 133 5.74 -3.84 -4.07
CA ARG A 133 6.79 -4.70 -3.48
C ARG A 133 7.09 -5.92 -4.35
N GLY A 134 6.20 -6.24 -5.29
CA GLY A 134 6.46 -7.16 -6.39
C GLY A 134 7.07 -6.45 -7.61
N SER A 135 6.22 -5.86 -8.46
CA SER A 135 6.63 -5.38 -9.79
C SER A 135 7.54 -4.17 -9.78
N VAL A 136 7.21 -3.12 -9.02
CA VAL A 136 8.03 -1.90 -8.95
C VAL A 136 9.39 -2.22 -8.32
N TYR A 137 9.39 -2.90 -7.17
CA TYR A 137 10.60 -3.30 -6.47
C TYR A 137 11.55 -4.12 -7.36
N SER A 138 11.03 -5.07 -8.13
CA SER A 138 11.86 -5.94 -8.98
C SER A 138 12.42 -5.27 -10.24
N VAL A 139 11.95 -4.08 -10.64
CA VAL A 139 12.55 -3.32 -11.77
C VAL A 139 13.42 -2.15 -11.31
N ALA A 140 13.49 -1.89 -10.01
CA ALA A 140 14.07 -0.71 -9.40
C ALA A 140 15.61 -0.67 -9.36
N GLY A 141 16.29 -1.77 -9.70
CA GLY A 141 17.75 -1.80 -9.79
C GLY A 141 18.43 -1.71 -8.41
N LYS A 142 19.38 -0.76 -8.27
CA LYS A 142 20.29 -0.68 -7.11
C LYS A 142 19.64 -0.26 -5.79
N HIS A 143 18.55 0.50 -5.84
CA HIS A 143 17.90 1.05 -4.64
C HIS A 143 16.41 0.67 -4.58
N PRO A 144 16.08 -0.62 -4.50
CA PRO A 144 14.71 -1.09 -4.69
C PRO A 144 13.74 -0.64 -3.57
N VAL A 145 14.22 -0.55 -2.33
CA VAL A 145 13.45 -0.01 -1.19
C VAL A 145 13.07 1.45 -1.43
N LEU A 146 14.07 2.29 -1.76
CA LEU A 146 13.87 3.73 -1.97
C LEU A 146 12.94 3.99 -3.15
N VAL A 147 13.16 3.32 -4.29
CA VAL A 147 12.37 3.53 -5.51
C VAL A 147 10.93 3.03 -5.32
N SER A 148 10.73 1.86 -4.74
CA SER A 148 9.38 1.34 -4.45
C SER A 148 8.63 2.24 -3.48
N THR A 149 9.30 2.73 -2.43
CA THR A 149 8.71 3.65 -1.45
C THR A 149 8.40 5.01 -2.08
N GLY A 150 9.32 5.56 -2.87
CA GLY A 150 9.14 6.85 -3.53
C GLY A 150 7.99 6.82 -4.53
N ILE A 151 7.91 5.78 -5.37
CA ILE A 151 6.79 5.62 -6.31
C ILE A 151 5.47 5.43 -5.54
N TYR A 152 5.48 4.64 -4.47
CA TYR A 152 4.30 4.46 -3.62
C TYR A 152 3.82 5.79 -3.02
N ALA A 153 4.74 6.58 -2.44
CA ALA A 153 4.42 7.89 -1.87
C ALA A 153 3.91 8.89 -2.91
N CYS A 154 4.53 8.94 -4.09
CA CYS A 154 4.06 9.76 -5.22
C CYS A 154 2.67 9.34 -5.70
N THR A 155 2.39 8.03 -5.77
CA THR A 155 1.06 7.52 -6.08
C THR A 155 0.05 7.91 -5.00
N THR A 156 0.39 7.76 -3.73
CA THR A 156 -0.48 8.15 -2.60
C THR A 156 -0.78 9.65 -2.60
N ALA A 157 0.13 10.50 -3.09
CA ALA A 157 -0.11 11.94 -3.20
C ALA A 157 -1.33 12.29 -4.07
N ALA A 158 -1.74 11.41 -4.98
CA ALA A 158 -2.97 11.59 -5.77
C ALA A 158 -4.25 11.59 -4.91
N THR A 159 -4.21 11.03 -3.69
CA THR A 159 -5.31 11.10 -2.71
C THR A 159 -5.48 12.51 -2.13
N ARG A 160 -4.51 13.41 -2.35
CA ARG A 160 -4.47 14.78 -1.80
C ARG A 160 -4.57 14.84 -0.27
N ASN A 161 -4.15 13.77 0.40
CA ASN A 161 -4.18 13.67 1.85
C ASN A 161 -2.76 13.60 2.42
N PRO A 162 -2.27 14.64 3.12
CA PRO A 162 -0.90 14.67 3.64
C PRO A 162 -0.65 13.61 4.70
N ALA A 163 -1.67 13.20 5.47
CA ALA A 163 -1.54 12.13 6.45
C ALA A 163 -1.30 10.77 5.77
N LEU A 164 -1.99 10.51 4.64
CA LEU A 164 -1.75 9.31 3.84
C LEU A 164 -0.36 9.31 3.19
N VAL A 165 0.10 10.45 2.68
CA VAL A 165 1.45 10.56 2.10
C VAL A 165 2.54 10.31 3.13
N LEU A 166 2.39 10.86 4.35
CA LEU A 166 3.33 10.57 5.43
C LEU A 166 3.29 9.07 5.82
N ALA A 167 2.08 8.51 5.96
CA ALA A 167 1.90 7.10 6.24
C ALA A 167 2.55 6.21 5.17
N SER A 168 2.41 6.55 3.88
CA SER A 168 2.96 5.76 2.80
C SER A 168 4.48 5.79 2.72
N VAL A 169 5.13 6.89 3.15
CA VAL A 169 6.59 6.93 3.30
C VAL A 169 7.05 5.99 4.41
N LEU A 170 6.43 6.06 5.60
CA LEU A 170 6.81 5.22 6.75
C LEU A 170 6.53 3.74 6.48
N MET A 171 5.29 3.42 6.10
CA MET A 171 4.86 2.05 5.81
C MET A 171 5.56 1.52 4.58
N GLY A 172 5.72 2.32 3.52
CA GLY A 172 6.43 1.89 2.31
C GLY A 172 7.88 1.54 2.57
N THR A 173 8.57 2.31 3.43
CA THR A 173 9.93 1.99 3.87
C THR A 173 9.95 0.66 4.62
N LEU A 174 9.07 0.48 5.61
CA LEU A 174 8.95 -0.76 6.38
C LEU A 174 8.70 -1.96 5.48
N PHE A 175 7.72 -1.87 4.56
CA PHE A 175 7.37 -2.95 3.66
C PHE A 175 8.49 -3.26 2.66
N GLY A 176 9.18 -2.23 2.17
CA GLY A 176 10.36 -2.39 1.33
C GLY A 176 11.49 -3.12 2.06
N LEU A 177 11.73 -2.78 3.33
CA LEU A 177 12.73 -3.47 4.17
C LEU A 177 12.33 -4.92 4.46
N GLN A 178 11.06 -5.19 4.75
CA GLN A 178 10.56 -6.57 4.93
C GLN A 178 10.71 -7.39 3.64
N ARG A 179 10.39 -6.80 2.49
CA ARG A 179 10.65 -7.42 1.18
C ARG A 179 12.14 -7.69 0.97
N HIS A 180 13.00 -6.75 1.33
CA HIS A 180 14.45 -6.91 1.20
C HIS A 180 14.98 -8.05 2.07
N ALA A 181 14.53 -8.13 3.32
CA ALA A 181 14.97 -9.13 4.29
C ALA A 181 14.45 -10.54 3.97
N THR A 182 13.24 -10.67 3.43
CA THR A 182 12.57 -11.98 3.25
C THR A 182 12.58 -12.51 1.82
N GLY A 183 12.98 -11.69 0.82
CA GLY A 183 12.93 -12.05 -0.59
C GLY A 183 11.53 -12.09 -1.22
N GLY A 184 10.48 -12.26 -0.40
CA GLY A 184 9.07 -12.38 -0.81
C GLY A 184 8.18 -11.20 -0.41
N ILE A 185 6.92 -11.19 -0.89
CA ILE A 185 5.92 -10.18 -0.47
C ILE A 185 5.10 -10.61 0.75
N GLN A 186 5.25 -11.83 1.26
CA GLN A 186 4.39 -12.34 2.32
C GLN A 186 4.50 -11.50 3.61
N ALA A 187 5.73 -11.17 4.04
CA ALA A 187 5.94 -10.36 5.23
C ALA A 187 5.32 -8.95 5.12
N PRO A 188 5.60 -8.16 4.07
CA PRO A 188 4.94 -6.86 3.92
C PRO A 188 3.43 -6.99 3.73
N LEU A 189 2.95 -8.02 3.01
CA LEU A 189 1.51 -8.28 2.86
C LEU A 189 0.81 -8.48 4.21
N LEU A 190 1.31 -9.39 5.04
CA LEU A 190 0.73 -9.66 6.36
C LEU A 190 0.76 -8.41 7.25
N THR A 191 1.89 -7.70 7.26
CA THR A 191 2.05 -6.46 8.03
C THR A 191 1.05 -5.39 7.59
N HIS A 192 0.90 -5.21 6.28
CA HIS A 192 -0.02 -4.23 5.70
C HIS A 192 -1.47 -4.60 6.01
N LEU A 193 -1.88 -5.86 5.81
CA LEU A 193 -3.25 -6.31 6.10
C LEU A 193 -3.60 -6.18 7.58
N THR A 194 -2.69 -6.58 8.48
CA THR A 194 -2.89 -6.42 9.93
C THR A 194 -3.00 -4.95 10.30
N TRP A 195 -2.09 -4.11 9.84
CA TRP A 195 -2.11 -2.67 10.11
C TRP A 195 -3.40 -2.02 9.60
N SER A 196 -3.80 -2.28 8.36
CA SER A 196 -5.01 -1.73 7.76
C SER A 196 -6.28 -2.17 8.48
N ALA A 197 -6.38 -3.44 8.87
CA ALA A 197 -7.51 -3.95 9.64
C ALA A 197 -7.65 -3.24 10.99
N LEU A 198 -6.53 -3.07 11.71
CA LEU A 198 -6.53 -2.41 13.01
C LEU A 198 -6.82 -0.90 12.90
N ILE A 199 -6.23 -0.22 11.91
CA ILE A 199 -6.55 1.19 11.61
C ILE A 199 -8.05 1.34 11.35
N LEU A 200 -8.61 0.52 10.45
CA LEU A 200 -10.03 0.57 10.09
C LEU A 200 -10.94 0.33 11.30
N HIS A 201 -10.57 -0.59 12.19
CA HIS A 201 -11.41 -0.96 13.33
C HIS A 201 -11.33 0.05 14.49
N TYR A 202 -10.13 0.56 14.81
CA TYR A 202 -9.91 1.32 16.04
C TYR A 202 -9.74 2.83 15.81
N LEU A 203 -9.17 3.25 14.69
CA LEU A 203 -8.84 4.66 14.47
C LEU A 203 -10.09 5.54 14.30
N PRO A 204 -11.13 5.17 13.51
CA PRO A 204 -12.37 5.95 13.42
C PRO A 204 -12.98 6.27 14.78
N ARG A 205 -13.13 5.26 15.64
CA ARG A 205 -13.71 5.41 16.99
C ARG A 205 -12.94 6.40 17.85
N MET A 206 -11.62 6.44 17.70
CA MET A 206 -10.80 7.40 18.41
C MET A 206 -11.21 8.84 18.02
N PHE A 207 -11.43 9.11 16.73
CA PHE A 207 -11.69 10.45 16.18
C PHE A 207 -13.17 10.87 16.20
N ARG A 208 -14.07 10.01 16.70
CA ARG A 208 -15.45 10.36 17.03
C ARG A 208 -15.44 11.18 18.31
N ASP A 209 -15.65 12.49 18.15
CA ASP A 209 -16.07 13.40 19.22
C ASP A 209 -17.59 13.57 19.10
#